data_AF-A0A532CB67-F1
#
_entry.id   AF-A0A532CB67-F1
#
_cell.length_a   1.000
_cell.length_b   1.000
_cell.length_c   1.000
_cell.angle_alpha   90.00
_cell.angle_beta   90.00
_cell.angle_gamma   90.00
#
_symmetry.space_group_name_H-M   'P 1'
#
loop_
_entity.id
_entity.type
_entity.pdbx_description
1 polymer ?
#
loop_
_entity_poly.entity_id
_entity_poly.type
_entity_poly.pdbx_seq_one_letter_code
_entity_poly.pdbx_strand_id
1 'polypeptide(L)' 'AGYIPDADINPFFDAVVQSVEEAILNALVANEDMTGRDGNFVPALPKTWLEGRFGVDHTADLG' A
#
# COMPACT_ATOMS: atom_id res chain seq x y z
N ALA A 1 34.08 6.19 -3.55
CA ALA A 1 32.70 6.12 -3.03
C ALA A 1 32.69 6.78 -1.67
N GLY A 2 31.82 7.77 -1.44
CA GLY A 2 31.65 8.40 -0.14
C GLY A 2 30.70 7.57 0.73
N TYR A 3 31.03 7.40 2.00
CA TYR A 3 30.14 6.78 2.98
C TYR A 3 29.14 7.84 3.49
N ILE A 4 27.93 7.39 3.83
CA ILE A 4 26.92 8.25 4.46
C ILE A 4 27.10 8.13 5.98
N PRO A 5 27.33 9.23 6.70
CA PRO A 5 27.40 9.22 8.15
C PRO A 5 26.14 8.63 8.79
N ASP A 6 26.31 7.88 9.87
CA ASP A 6 25.21 7.24 10.60
C ASP A 6 24.14 8.25 11.05
N ALA A 7 24.54 9.50 11.35
CA ALA A 7 23.60 10.56 11.71
C ALA A 7 22.64 10.95 10.56
N ASP A 8 23.09 10.75 9.32
CA ASP A 8 22.38 11.16 8.10
C ASP A 8 21.63 10.00 7.44
N ILE A 9 21.67 8.78 8.01
CA ILE A 9 21.02 7.60 7.42
C ILE A 9 19.53 7.50 7.75
N ASN A 10 19.04 8.23 8.76
CA ASN A 10 17.65 8.16 9.21
C ASN A 10 16.60 8.32 8.08
N PRO A 11 16.75 9.23 7.10
CA PRO A 11 15.81 9.34 5.99
C PRO A 11 15.69 8.07 5.14
N PHE A 12 16.74 7.23 5.07
CA PHE A 12 16.67 5.96 4.36
C PHE A 12 15.86 4.92 5.13
N PHE A 13 15.92 4.93 6.46
CA PHE A 13 15.05 4.07 7.27
C PHE A 13 13.59 4.43 7.08
N ASP A 14 13.26 5.73 7.11
CA ASP A 14 11.91 6.21 6.84
C ASP A 14 11.47 5.85 5.41
N ALA A 15 12.34 6.04 4.42
CA ALA A 15 12.05 5.69 3.03
C ALA A 15 11.78 4.19 2.85
N VAL A 16 12.52 3.31 3.54
CA VAL A 16 12.27 1.86 3.50
C VAL A 16 10.93 1.53 4.13
N VAL A 17 10.59 2.13 5.28
CA VAL A 17 9.29 1.93 5.92
C VAL A 17 8.16 2.31 4.96
N GLN A 18 8.21 3.53 4.40
CA GLN A 18 7.21 4.02 3.44
C GLN A 18 7.13 3.12 2.20
N SER A 19 8.27 2.69 1.66
CA SER A 19 8.30 1.85 0.45
C SER A 19 7.70 0.46 0.70
N VAL A 20 7.97 -0.13 1.86
CA VAL A 20 7.45 -1.47 2.21
C VAL A 20 5.96 -1.41 2.52
N GLU A 21 5.51 -0.38 3.26
CA GLU A 21 4.09 -0.13 3.51
C GLU A 21 3.32 -0.03 2.20
N GLU A 22 3.78 0.83 1.30
CA GLU A 22 3.14 1.06 0.01
C GLU A 22 3.20 -0.17 -0.91
N ALA A 23 4.29 -0.94 -0.88
CA ALA A 23 4.40 -2.17 -1.66
C ALA A 23 3.37 -3.24 -1.21
N ILE A 24 3.14 -3.37 0.09
CA ILE A 24 2.14 -4.29 0.64
C ILE A 24 0.73 -3.83 0.23
N LEU A 25 0.45 -2.53 0.38
CA LEU A 25 -0.84 -1.96 -0.02
C LEU A 25 -1.11 -2.16 -1.52
N ASN A 26 -0.12 -1.90 -2.37
CA ASN A 26 -0.22 -2.11 -3.81
C ASN A 26 -0.48 -3.58 -4.18
N ALA A 27 0.19 -4.53 -3.50
CA ALA A 27 -0.05 -5.95 -3.73
C ALA A 27 -1.50 -6.36 -3.40
N LEU A 28 -2.07 -5.80 -2.33
CA LEU A 28 -3.47 -6.06 -1.94
C LEU A 28 -4.47 -5.38 -2.86
N VAL A 29 -4.19 -4.15 -3.32
CA VAL A 29 -5.10 -3.38 -4.19
C VAL A 29 -5.09 -3.90 -5.64
N ALA A 30 -3.95 -4.39 -6.10
CA ALA A 30 -3.77 -4.91 -7.45
C ALA A 30 -4.23 -6.36 -7.63
N ASN A 31 -4.58 -7.07 -6.55
CA ASN A 31 -4.99 -8.46 -6.66
C ASN A 31 -6.34 -8.62 -7.40
N GLU A 32 -6.55 -9.81 -7.95
CA GLU A 32 -7.78 -10.22 -8.63
C GLU A 32 -8.33 -11.49 -7.97
N ASP A 33 -9.63 -11.76 -8.19
CA ASP A 33 -10.28 -12.98 -7.73
C ASP A 33 -9.53 -14.22 -8.27
N MET A 34 -9.16 -15.14 -7.38
CA MET A 34 -8.39 -16.33 -7.76
C MET A 34 -8.95 -17.59 -7.12
N THR A 35 -9.13 -18.64 -7.92
CA THR A 35 -9.35 -20.01 -7.43
C THR A 35 -8.05 -20.79 -7.53
N GLY A 36 -7.49 -21.17 -6.38
CA GLY A 36 -6.29 -21.95 -6.25
C GLY A 36 -6.52 -23.47 -6.31
N ARG A 37 -5.49 -24.20 -5.91
CA ARG A 37 -5.54 -25.67 -5.78
C ARG A 37 -6.63 -26.09 -4.80
N ASP A 38 -7.26 -27.22 -5.08
CA ASP A 38 -8.32 -27.85 -4.29
C ASP A 38 -9.61 -26.99 -4.18
N GLY A 39 -9.81 -26.05 -5.11
CA GLY A 39 -11.00 -25.20 -5.16
C GLY A 39 -11.00 -24.06 -4.14
N ASN A 40 -9.86 -23.78 -3.50
CA ASN A 40 -9.73 -22.67 -2.55
C ASN A 40 -9.89 -21.34 -3.28
N PHE A 41 -10.94 -20.59 -2.95
CA PHE A 41 -11.20 -19.27 -3.53
C PHE A 41 -10.68 -18.15 -2.63
N VAL A 42 -9.94 -17.23 -3.22
CA VAL A 42 -9.45 -16.00 -2.58
C VAL A 42 -9.98 -14.81 -3.38
N PRO A 43 -10.85 -13.97 -2.81
CA PRO A 43 -11.36 -12.80 -3.50
C PRO A 43 -10.33 -11.67 -3.56
N ALA A 44 -10.51 -10.79 -4.55
CA ALA A 44 -9.86 -9.51 -4.62
C ALA A 44 -10.26 -8.62 -3.44
N LEU A 45 -9.43 -7.62 -3.12
CA LEU A 45 -9.78 -6.62 -2.12
C LEU A 45 -11.06 -5.86 -2.56
N PRO A 46 -12.11 -5.78 -1.73
CA PRO A 46 -13.37 -5.12 -2.11
C PRO A 46 -13.22 -3.58 -2.23
N LYS A 47 -12.90 -3.09 -3.43
CA LYS A 47 -12.58 -1.67 -3.69
C LYS A 47 -13.71 -0.69 -3.31
N THR A 48 -14.95 -1.02 -3.63
CA THR A 48 -16.12 -0.18 -3.26
C THR A 48 -16.29 -0.06 -1.75
N TRP A 49 -16.04 -1.13 -1.00
CA TRP A 49 -16.08 -1.07 0.46
C TRP A 49 -14.92 -0.24 1.01
N LEU A 50 -13.71 -0.39 0.43
CA LEU A 50 -12.52 0.37 0.82
C LEU A 50 -12.77 1.88 0.65
N GLU A 51 -13.30 2.28 -0.51
CA GLU A 51 -13.70 3.66 -0.80
C GLU A 51 -14.77 4.15 0.18
N GLY A 52 -15.83 3.38 0.42
CA GLY A 52 -16.88 3.79 1.36
C GLY A 52 -16.42 3.89 2.82
N ARG A 53 -15.38 3.15 3.22
CA ARG A 53 -14.90 3.07 4.61
C ARG A 53 -13.77 4.06 4.92
N PHE A 54 -12.91 4.32 3.94
CA PHE A 54 -11.67 5.09 4.10
C PHE A 54 -11.44 6.15 3.03
N GLY A 55 -12.29 6.22 1.99
CA GLY A 55 -12.21 7.26 0.98
C GLY A 55 -12.29 8.64 1.62
N VAL A 56 -11.38 9.51 1.21
CA VAL A 56 -11.36 10.91 1.64
C VAL A 56 -12.12 11.70 0.59
N ASP A 57 -13.10 12.50 1.00
CA ASP A 57 -13.82 13.37 0.08
C ASP A 57 -12.92 14.54 -0.32
N HIS A 58 -12.19 14.38 -1.41
CA HIS A 58 -11.31 15.41 -1.97
C HIS A 58 -12.08 16.59 -2.59
N THR A 59 -13.42 16.54 -2.67
CA THR A 59 -14.23 17.65 -3.20
C THR A 59 -14.53 18.73 -2.16
N ALA A 60 -14.30 18.44 -0.87
CA ALA A 60 -14.53 19.38 0.23
C ALA A 60 -13.43 20.45 0.40
N ASP A 61 -12.24 20.26 -0.20
CA ASP A 61 -11.07 21.15 -0.03
C ASP A 61 -10.90 22.19 -1.16
N LEU A 62 -11.85 22.30 -2.10
CA LEU A 62 -11.81 23.26 -3.21
C LEU A 62 -12.57 24.58 -2.95
N GLY A 63 -12.81 24.92 -1.68
CA GLY A 63 -13.51 26.14 -1.24
C GLY A 63 -12.61 27.34 -0.98
#